data_AF-A0A4S4LAQ9-F1
#
_entry.id   AF-A0A4S4LAQ9-F1
#
_cell.length_a   1.000
_cell.length_b   1.000
_cell.length_c   1.000
_cell.angle_alpha   90.00
_cell.angle_beta   90.00
_cell.angle_gamma   90.00
#
_symmetry.space_group_name_H-M   'P 1'
#
loop_
_entity.id
_entity.type
_entity.pdbx_description
1 polymer ?
#
loop_
_entity_poly.entity_id
_entity_poly.type
_entity_poly.pdbx_seq_one_letter_code
_entity_poly.pdbx_strand_id
1 'polypeptide(L)'
;MQAQVIKCSVFVSSHFFCYDVFTLFVSTNPRVSRRLPAKEYIPPSSHVLDVADFRLQAPITELPFDCWRIKSGEDVLLEDEKTLDDICEPRFMAQFGRPLFGAWFEKGLETDQFSIFDFAVMKIAGEPIDEMSTQGDLAALGIRILFDFEPSRTAAVELENELVERHMRMVFSIPAHGDYIRAGAPSEPILAEAAARIMNGTRNRNKGKNWLRQLPTYLDLFRKGDMSSLVMRTMLTFAHDRAIMDMAGHEYLDHITWSQAIPVETFLKAWFGVENAESILASKPDNVPDEKTLGEAFKGASVYFTQFVRAEGAKMVSDETAWAGAARGMAYSYSPLESAIDIMIPIVLQRDGKLNRFNSTCLLIQIKDSNERWRPRVDAERLGFFTHSKSGQSQSRPYIAIVVQLGAQVSKETKGMTGSQNFALSSQISKTHEKPFTNPRYAFDIIGCSSRVFGIMSPLDEDWWARLLQPQDYLWEHDRRSNEARRAVMRQKPIWQAQADSFDWIKPADAQGKSEYPSSSLFPGASPEEPVETIKIHRYSGDPLDVFCDKRTGMDEEEEE
;
A
#
# COMPACT_ATOMS: atom_id res chain seq x y z
N MET A 1 -19.67 -19.00 19.96
CA MET A 1 -18.61 -19.71 19.20
C MET A 1 -17.46 -18.73 18.97
N GLN A 2 -16.46 -18.69 19.85
CA GLN A 2 -15.32 -17.78 19.76
C GLN A 2 -14.22 -18.43 18.93
N ALA A 3 -14.19 -18.13 17.63
CA ALA A 3 -12.97 -18.33 16.86
C ALA A 3 -12.09 -17.09 17.08
N GLN A 4 -10.93 -17.33 17.68
CA GLN A 4 -10.01 -16.34 18.17
C GLN A 4 -8.60 -16.81 17.83
N VAL A 5 -7.69 -15.87 17.55
CA VAL A 5 -6.31 -16.11 17.12
C VAL A 5 -5.61 -17.08 18.08
N ILE A 6 -5.05 -18.16 17.52
CA ILE A 6 -4.43 -19.25 18.28
C ILE A 6 -2.93 -18.99 18.35
N LYS A 7 -2.41 -18.46 19.46
CA LYS A 7 -1.00 -18.67 19.82
C LYS A 7 -0.90 -20.04 20.47
N CYS A 8 -0.38 -21.05 19.79
CA CYS A 8 -0.06 -22.33 20.43
C CYS A 8 1.34 -22.23 21.05
N SER A 9 1.41 -22.18 22.38
CA SER A 9 2.65 -22.42 23.09
C SER A 9 2.61 -23.85 23.60
N VAL A 10 3.47 -24.71 23.06
CA VAL A 10 3.73 -26.03 23.65
C VAL A 10 4.68 -25.78 24.82
N PHE A 11 4.19 -25.93 26.05
CA PHE A 11 5.08 -26.03 27.20
C PHE A 11 5.37 -27.51 27.42
N VAL A 12 6.54 -27.97 26.98
CA VAL A 12 7.08 -29.22 27.50
C VAL A 12 7.77 -28.89 28.81
N SER A 13 7.04 -28.97 29.92
CA SER A 13 7.70 -29.00 31.22
C SER A 13 8.57 -30.25 31.24
N SER A 14 9.85 -30.10 31.58
CA SER A 14 10.82 -31.18 31.61
C SER A 14 10.43 -32.33 32.55
N HIS A 15 9.48 -32.10 33.46
CA HIS A 15 8.91 -33.11 34.35
C HIS A 15 7.92 -34.08 33.66
N PHE A 16 7.44 -33.77 32.45
CA PHE A 16 6.51 -34.62 31.71
C PHE A 16 7.15 -35.45 30.59
N PHE A 17 8.47 -35.37 30.36
CA PHE A 17 9.15 -36.19 29.34
C PHE A 17 8.98 -37.70 29.55
N CYS A 18 8.66 -38.13 30.78
CA CYS A 18 8.41 -39.54 31.12
C CYS A 18 6.97 -39.99 30.83
N TYR A 19 6.10 -39.10 30.35
CA TYR A 19 4.68 -39.39 30.09
C TYR A 19 4.34 -39.03 28.63
N ASP A 20 3.48 -39.81 27.98
CA ASP A 20 2.93 -39.53 26.65
C ASP A 20 1.87 -38.41 26.71
N VAL A 21 2.19 -37.30 27.36
CA VAL A 21 1.29 -36.18 27.62
C VAL A 21 1.92 -34.91 27.09
N PHE A 22 1.22 -34.22 26.20
CA PHE A 22 1.55 -32.86 25.77
C PHE A 22 0.41 -31.91 26.14
N THR A 23 0.73 -30.64 26.39
CA THR A 23 -0.25 -29.59 26.66
C THR A 23 -0.10 -28.47 25.66
N LEU A 24 -1.21 -28.08 25.02
CA LEU A 24 -1.30 -26.93 24.13
C LEU A 24 -1.94 -25.77 24.88
N PHE A 25 -1.18 -24.69 25.09
CA PHE A 25 -1.73 -23.44 25.61
C PHE A 25 -2.07 -22.53 24.45
N VAL A 26 -3.36 -22.21 24.32
CA VAL A 26 -3.86 -21.28 23.31
C VAL A 26 -4.10 -19.92 23.96
N SER A 27 -3.48 -18.86 23.43
CA SER A 27 -3.71 -17.50 23.92
C SER A 27 -3.85 -16.50 22.78
N THR A 28 -4.77 -15.55 22.92
CA THR A 28 -4.83 -14.35 22.08
C THR A 28 -3.96 -13.22 22.63
N ASN A 29 -3.37 -13.38 23.82
CA ASN A 29 -2.56 -12.35 24.46
C ASN A 29 -1.08 -12.51 24.06
N PRO A 30 -0.57 -11.69 23.13
CA PRO A 30 0.83 -11.76 22.70
C PRO A 30 1.81 -11.47 23.85
N ARG A 31 1.42 -10.70 24.87
CA ARG A 31 2.28 -10.30 26.01
C ARG A 31 2.71 -11.47 26.88
N VAL A 32 2.13 -12.67 26.71
CA VAL A 32 2.58 -13.89 27.39
C VAL A 32 4.05 -14.19 27.10
N SER A 33 4.60 -13.81 25.94
CA SER A 33 6.05 -13.95 25.67
C SER A 33 6.92 -12.89 26.35
N ARG A 34 6.38 -11.69 26.63
CA ARG A 34 7.07 -10.63 27.41
C ARG A 34 7.10 -10.92 28.92
N ARG A 35 6.22 -11.80 29.42
CA ARG A 35 6.17 -12.17 30.85
C ARG A 35 7.33 -13.05 31.31
N LEU A 36 8.25 -13.40 30.41
CA LEU A 36 9.44 -14.16 30.72
C LEU A 36 10.63 -13.23 30.45
N PRO A 37 11.33 -12.76 31.49
CA PRO A 37 12.37 -11.76 31.35
C PRO A 37 13.46 -12.27 30.40
N ALA A 38 13.88 -11.42 29.46
CA ALA A 38 15.17 -11.60 28.80
C ALA A 38 16.23 -11.76 29.90
N LYS A 39 17.22 -12.65 29.72
CA LYS A 39 18.26 -12.94 30.74
C LYS A 39 18.90 -11.68 31.33
N GLU A 40 18.92 -10.58 30.57
CA GLU A 40 19.49 -9.28 30.96
C GLU A 40 18.63 -8.46 31.94
N TYR A 41 17.34 -8.79 32.11
CA TYR A 41 16.39 -8.06 32.97
C TYR A 41 15.86 -8.90 34.15
N ILE A 42 16.63 -9.92 34.58
CA ILE A 42 16.29 -10.70 35.79
C ILE A 42 16.89 -9.98 37.01
N PRO A 43 16.07 -9.46 37.95
CA PRO A 43 16.59 -8.95 39.22
C PRO A 43 17.44 -10.01 39.93
N PRO A 44 18.56 -9.65 40.58
CA PRO A 44 19.41 -10.60 41.32
C PRO A 44 18.67 -11.43 42.38
N SER A 45 17.48 -11.00 42.79
CA SER A 45 16.62 -11.64 43.80
C SER A 45 15.55 -12.57 43.22
N SER A 46 15.53 -12.82 41.91
CA SER A 46 14.52 -13.67 41.28
C SER A 46 14.94 -15.14 41.43
N HIS A 47 14.10 -15.95 42.07
CA HIS A 47 14.27 -17.41 42.16
C HIS A 47 13.97 -18.13 40.81
N VAL A 48 14.46 -17.57 39.71
CA VAL A 48 14.54 -18.30 38.44
C VAL A 48 15.80 -19.14 38.55
N LEU A 49 15.62 -20.44 38.78
CA LEU A 49 16.73 -21.39 38.73
C LEU A 49 17.47 -21.16 37.40
N ASP A 50 18.77 -20.87 37.48
CA ASP A 50 19.68 -20.80 36.33
C ASP A 50 19.87 -22.21 35.75
N VAL A 51 18.78 -22.75 35.20
CA VAL A 51 18.83 -23.97 34.42
C VAL A 51 19.34 -23.51 33.07
N ALA A 52 20.62 -23.78 32.80
CA ALA A 52 21.32 -23.46 31.56
C ALA A 52 20.54 -23.88 30.28
N ASP A 53 19.56 -24.77 30.42
CA ASP A 53 18.76 -25.38 29.36
C ASP A 53 17.27 -24.96 29.30
N PHE A 54 16.83 -23.94 30.03
CA PHE A 54 15.48 -23.37 29.83
C PHE A 54 15.44 -22.51 28.55
N ARG A 55 15.72 -23.12 27.39
CA ARG A 55 15.36 -22.54 26.08
C ARG A 55 13.86 -22.68 25.94
N LEU A 56 13.15 -21.60 26.23
CA LEU A 56 11.72 -21.53 25.92
C LEU A 56 11.52 -21.87 24.45
N GLN A 57 10.63 -22.84 24.19
CA GLN A 57 10.26 -23.16 22.83
C GLN A 57 9.70 -21.90 22.17
N ALA A 58 10.14 -21.63 20.94
CA ALA A 58 9.62 -20.52 20.17
C ALA A 58 8.08 -20.66 20.06
N PRO A 59 7.33 -19.55 20.23
CA PRO A 59 5.88 -19.60 20.05
C PRO A 59 5.53 -20.07 18.64
N ILE A 60 4.53 -20.92 18.49
CA ILE A 60 4.04 -21.31 17.17
C ILE A 60 3.14 -20.17 16.67
N THR A 61 3.59 -19.51 15.61
CA THR A 61 2.87 -18.40 14.94
C THR A 61 2.39 -18.77 13.55
N GLU A 62 2.86 -19.90 13.01
CA GLU A 62 2.62 -20.40 11.67
C GLU A 62 1.25 -21.07 11.60
N LEU A 63 0.19 -20.28 11.42
CA LEU A 63 -1.17 -20.80 11.23
C LEU A 63 -1.48 -21.06 9.75
N PRO A 64 -2.21 -22.15 9.42
CA PRO A 64 -2.57 -22.43 8.04
C PRO A 64 -3.64 -21.45 7.54
N PHE A 65 -3.40 -20.90 6.35
CA PHE A 65 -4.33 -20.05 5.59
C PHE A 65 -4.73 -20.75 4.29
N ASP A 66 -5.90 -20.40 3.77
CA ASP A 66 -6.43 -20.90 2.47
C ASP A 66 -6.55 -22.43 2.37
N CYS A 67 -6.51 -23.14 3.51
CA CYS A 67 -6.48 -24.60 3.54
C CYS A 67 -7.87 -25.24 3.53
N TRP A 68 -8.94 -24.44 3.43
CA TRP A 68 -10.31 -24.96 3.43
C TRP A 68 -10.59 -25.81 2.18
N ARG A 69 -10.24 -25.31 0.99
CA ARG A 69 -10.37 -26.04 -0.29
C ARG A 69 -9.60 -27.35 -0.31
N ILE A 70 -8.39 -27.32 0.24
CA ILE A 70 -7.51 -28.50 0.34
C ILE A 70 -8.19 -29.62 1.14
N LYS A 71 -8.99 -29.28 2.17
CA LYS A 71 -9.73 -30.28 2.97
C LYS A 71 -10.98 -30.81 2.30
N SER A 72 -11.64 -30.04 1.43
CA SER A 72 -12.81 -30.49 0.67
C SER A 72 -12.45 -31.33 -0.57
N GLY A 73 -11.16 -31.56 -0.84
CA GLY A 73 -10.71 -32.26 -2.04
C GLY A 73 -10.83 -31.41 -3.31
N GLU A 74 -11.07 -30.11 -3.16
CA GLU A 74 -11.08 -29.14 -4.26
C GLU A 74 -9.65 -28.56 -4.38
N ASP A 75 -9.04 -28.77 -5.55
CA ASP A 75 -7.71 -28.24 -5.85
C ASP A 75 -7.70 -26.69 -5.96
N VAL A 76 -6.48 -26.16 -6.12
CA VAL A 76 -6.08 -24.76 -6.42
C VAL A 76 -7.06 -24.05 -7.36
N LEU A 77 -7.29 -22.73 -7.18
CA LEU A 77 -8.03 -21.91 -8.14
C LEU A 77 -7.33 -21.99 -9.50
N LEU A 78 -8.00 -22.57 -10.51
CA LEU A 78 -7.43 -22.65 -11.85
C LEU A 78 -7.82 -21.41 -12.67
N GLU A 79 -6.92 -21.01 -13.57
CA GLU A 79 -7.25 -20.04 -14.61
C GLU A 79 -8.44 -20.56 -15.44
N ASP A 80 -9.25 -19.64 -15.96
CA ASP A 80 -10.41 -19.90 -16.80
C ASP A 80 -11.65 -20.55 -16.12
N GLU A 81 -11.63 -20.74 -14.79
CA GLU A 81 -12.78 -21.34 -14.08
C GLU A 81 -13.84 -20.32 -13.65
N LYS A 82 -13.41 -19.19 -13.10
CA LYS A 82 -14.27 -18.21 -12.42
C LYS A 82 -14.42 -16.92 -13.21
N THR A 83 -15.60 -16.32 -13.18
CA THR A 83 -15.83 -14.94 -13.66
C THR A 83 -15.60 -13.94 -12.53
N LEU A 84 -15.70 -12.65 -12.85
CA LEU A 84 -15.60 -11.60 -11.86
C LEU A 84 -16.78 -11.62 -10.87
N ASP A 85 -17.98 -11.99 -11.32
CA ASP A 85 -19.15 -12.12 -10.44
C ASP A 85 -19.02 -13.32 -9.49
N ASP A 86 -18.49 -14.46 -9.97
CA ASP A 86 -18.27 -15.64 -9.13
C ASP A 86 -17.36 -15.32 -7.92
N ILE A 87 -16.34 -14.48 -8.13
CA ILE A 87 -15.37 -14.14 -7.06
C ILE A 87 -15.86 -13.06 -6.10
N CYS A 88 -16.93 -12.35 -6.47
CA CYS A 88 -17.63 -11.40 -5.60
C CYS A 88 -18.65 -12.11 -4.68
N GLU A 89 -18.87 -13.42 -4.84
CA GLU A 89 -19.77 -14.16 -3.95
C GLU A 89 -19.14 -14.37 -2.55
N PRO A 90 -19.90 -14.14 -1.46
CA PRO A 90 -19.42 -14.37 -0.09
C PRO A 90 -18.88 -15.80 0.13
N ARG A 91 -19.51 -16.79 -0.51
CA ARG A 91 -19.10 -18.19 -0.43
C ARG A 91 -17.72 -18.42 -1.05
N PHE A 92 -17.39 -17.72 -2.14
CA PHE A 92 -16.07 -17.78 -2.75
C PHE A 92 -15.03 -17.06 -1.88
N MET A 93 -15.36 -15.86 -1.40
CA MET A 93 -14.50 -15.09 -0.48
C MET A 93 -14.07 -15.88 0.75
N ALA A 94 -14.99 -16.65 1.34
CA ALA A 94 -14.75 -17.45 2.54
C ALA A 94 -13.75 -18.60 2.34
N GLN A 95 -13.36 -18.90 1.10
CA GLN A 95 -12.31 -19.87 0.80
C GLN A 95 -10.91 -19.33 1.11
N PHE A 96 -10.76 -18.00 1.20
CA PHE A 96 -9.50 -17.33 1.51
C PHE A 96 -9.44 -16.88 2.96
N GLY A 97 -8.26 -16.99 3.55
CA GLY A 97 -8.00 -16.59 4.92
C GLY A 97 -8.11 -17.75 5.90
N ARG A 98 -8.75 -17.45 7.04
CA ARG A 98 -8.90 -18.42 8.13
C ARG A 98 -9.96 -19.46 7.77
N PRO A 99 -9.72 -20.77 8.05
CA PRO A 99 -10.66 -21.85 7.80
C PRO A 99 -12.04 -21.68 8.44
N LEU A 100 -12.12 -20.85 9.48
CA LEU A 100 -13.35 -20.48 10.15
C LEU A 100 -14.45 -20.01 9.19
N PHE A 101 -14.12 -19.18 8.20
CA PHE A 101 -15.12 -18.59 7.32
C PHE A 101 -15.68 -19.63 6.35
N GLY A 102 -14.84 -20.50 5.79
CA GLY A 102 -15.29 -21.64 4.98
C GLY A 102 -16.18 -22.60 5.77
N ALA A 103 -15.81 -22.89 7.03
CA ALA A 103 -16.59 -23.73 7.93
C ALA A 103 -17.98 -23.17 8.23
N TRP A 104 -18.11 -21.83 8.30
CA TRP A 104 -19.37 -21.15 8.52
C TRP A 104 -20.41 -21.48 7.44
N PHE A 105 -19.99 -21.41 6.17
CA PHE A 105 -20.86 -21.75 5.04
C PHE A 105 -21.19 -23.24 4.97
N GLU A 106 -20.23 -24.13 5.19
CA GLU A 106 -20.47 -25.58 5.16
C GLU A 106 -21.49 -26.00 6.22
N LYS A 107 -21.46 -25.37 7.40
CA LYS A 107 -22.40 -25.66 8.48
C LYS A 107 -23.73 -24.92 8.37
N GLY A 108 -23.93 -24.11 7.31
CA GLY A 108 -25.17 -23.38 7.09
C GLY A 108 -25.52 -22.44 8.24
N LEU A 109 -24.51 -21.76 8.80
CA LEU A 109 -24.69 -20.88 9.96
C LEU A 109 -25.24 -19.49 9.59
N GLU A 110 -25.46 -19.22 8.31
CA GLU A 110 -26.15 -18.02 7.87
C GLU A 110 -27.63 -18.07 8.25
N THR A 111 -28.13 -16.94 8.74
CA THR A 111 -29.55 -16.74 9.06
C THR A 111 -30.02 -15.43 8.46
N ASP A 112 -31.34 -15.27 8.27
CA ASP A 112 -31.92 -14.01 7.77
C ASP A 112 -31.53 -12.78 8.62
N GLN A 113 -31.15 -12.99 9.87
CA GLN A 113 -30.83 -11.93 10.83
C GLN A 113 -29.32 -11.73 11.04
N PHE A 114 -28.49 -12.72 10.70
CA PHE A 114 -27.08 -12.74 11.02
C PHE A 114 -26.27 -13.43 9.92
N SER A 115 -25.54 -12.62 9.17
CA SER A 115 -24.66 -13.05 8.08
C SER A 115 -23.23 -13.28 8.57
N ILE A 116 -22.41 -13.92 7.73
CA ILE A 116 -20.97 -14.05 7.99
C ILE A 116 -20.27 -12.68 8.12
N PHE A 117 -20.77 -11.65 7.44
CA PHE A 117 -20.23 -10.30 7.53
C PHE A 117 -20.56 -9.65 8.87
N ASP A 118 -21.75 -9.87 9.41
CA ASP A 118 -22.11 -9.39 10.76
C ASP A 118 -21.19 -10.02 11.82
N PHE A 119 -20.91 -11.31 11.67
CA PHE A 119 -19.95 -12.01 12.52
C PHE A 119 -18.55 -11.42 12.39
N ALA A 120 -18.08 -11.15 11.17
CA ALA A 120 -16.78 -10.53 10.92
C ALA A 120 -16.70 -9.09 11.46
N VAL A 121 -17.75 -8.28 11.32
CA VAL A 121 -17.85 -6.94 11.89
C VAL A 121 -17.70 -6.98 13.42
N MET A 122 -18.46 -7.86 14.09
CA MET A 122 -18.35 -8.07 15.54
C MET A 122 -16.91 -8.46 15.95
N LYS A 123 -16.24 -9.27 15.13
CA LYS A 123 -14.86 -9.71 15.39
C LYS A 123 -13.82 -8.61 15.21
N ILE A 124 -14.00 -7.72 14.24
CA ILE A 124 -13.11 -6.57 14.04
C ILE A 124 -13.37 -5.50 15.10
N ALA A 125 -14.63 -5.25 15.45
CA ALA A 125 -15.03 -4.26 16.44
C ALA A 125 -14.51 -4.61 17.84
N GLY A 126 -14.41 -5.90 18.17
CA GLY A 126 -13.95 -6.38 19.48
C GLY A 126 -14.99 -6.29 20.59
N GLU A 127 -16.18 -5.76 20.28
CA GLU A 127 -17.33 -5.54 21.15
C GLU A 127 -18.63 -5.97 20.43
N PRO A 128 -19.79 -6.03 21.10
CA PRO A 128 -21.08 -6.22 20.42
C PRO A 128 -21.27 -5.18 19.30
N ILE A 129 -21.99 -5.57 18.25
CA ILE A 129 -22.15 -4.78 16.99
C ILE A 129 -22.49 -3.31 17.26
N ASP A 130 -23.29 -3.01 18.29
CA ASP A 130 -23.77 -1.66 18.60
C ASP A 130 -22.74 -0.69 19.22
N GLU A 131 -21.55 -1.16 19.62
CA GLU A 131 -20.49 -0.37 20.24
C GLU A 131 -19.17 -0.54 19.48
N MET A 132 -18.57 0.56 18.99
CA MET A 132 -17.27 0.49 18.30
C MET A 132 -16.23 1.36 18.99
N SER A 133 -15.16 0.71 19.44
CA SER A 133 -14.00 1.36 20.03
C SER A 133 -13.13 2.04 18.96
N THR A 134 -12.29 2.99 19.39
CA THR A 134 -11.32 3.64 18.51
C THR A 134 -10.26 2.65 17.99
N GLN A 135 -10.06 1.52 18.66
CA GLN A 135 -9.22 0.41 18.22
C GLN A 135 -9.91 -0.44 17.15
N GLY A 136 -11.22 -0.67 17.26
CA GLY A 136 -12.01 -1.33 16.21
C GLY A 136 -12.00 -0.53 14.90
N ASP A 137 -12.09 0.80 15.00
CA ASP A 137 -11.89 1.72 13.87
C ASP A 137 -10.53 1.51 13.19
N LEU A 138 -9.47 1.54 14.00
CA LEU A 138 -8.12 1.41 13.52
C LEU A 138 -7.87 0.02 12.91
N ALA A 139 -8.47 -1.02 13.47
CA ALA A 139 -8.40 -2.37 12.92
C ALA A 139 -9.04 -2.47 11.54
N ALA A 140 -10.24 -1.89 11.36
CA ALA A 140 -10.92 -1.85 10.08
C ALA A 140 -10.10 -1.09 9.03
N LEU A 141 -9.55 0.08 9.39
CA LEU A 141 -8.62 0.80 8.53
C LEU A 141 -7.42 -0.07 8.16
N GLY A 142 -6.79 -0.72 9.15
CA GLY A 142 -5.59 -1.53 8.95
C GLY A 142 -5.78 -2.73 8.03
N ILE A 143 -6.99 -3.29 7.99
CA ILE A 143 -7.38 -4.34 7.05
C ILE A 143 -7.43 -3.79 5.61
N ARG A 144 -7.95 -2.58 5.40
CA ARG A 144 -8.18 -2.01 4.06
C ARG A 144 -6.93 -1.34 3.50
N ILE A 145 -6.27 -0.47 4.27
CA ILE A 145 -5.21 0.43 3.76
C ILE A 145 -3.78 -0.09 4.01
N LEU A 146 -3.60 -1.13 4.84
CA LEU A 146 -2.33 -1.76 5.21
C LEU A 146 -1.33 -0.78 5.87
N PHE A 147 -1.16 -0.82 7.19
CA PHE A 147 -0.11 -0.04 7.87
C PHE A 147 0.66 -0.88 8.89
N ASP A 148 1.89 -0.44 9.14
CA ASP A 148 2.77 -1.01 10.15
C ASP A 148 2.98 -0.04 11.31
N PHE A 149 3.02 -0.59 12.51
CA PHE A 149 3.41 0.14 13.71
C PHE A 149 4.93 0.29 13.81
N GLU A 150 5.37 1.38 14.42
CA GLU A 150 6.78 1.65 14.73
C GLU A 150 7.23 0.81 15.93
N PRO A 151 8.03 -0.26 15.73
CA PRO A 151 8.38 -1.20 16.80
C PRO A 151 9.22 -0.56 17.91
N SER A 152 9.86 0.59 17.67
CA SER A 152 10.62 1.31 18.69
C SER A 152 9.75 2.10 19.67
N ARG A 153 8.45 2.29 19.39
CA ARG A 153 7.54 3.07 20.24
C ARG A 153 6.70 2.15 21.13
N THR A 154 6.85 2.27 22.45
CA THR A 154 6.10 1.44 23.42
C THR A 154 4.60 1.51 23.22
N ALA A 155 4.03 2.71 23.02
CA ALA A 155 2.60 2.90 22.76
C ALA A 155 2.14 2.18 21.48
N ALA A 156 2.96 2.18 20.43
CA ALA A 156 2.66 1.49 19.18
C ALA A 156 2.66 -0.03 19.40
N VAL A 157 3.64 -0.55 20.16
CA VAL A 157 3.67 -1.97 20.51
C VAL A 157 2.48 -2.37 21.39
N GLU A 158 2.12 -1.56 22.39
CA GLU A 158 0.97 -1.84 23.26
C GLU A 158 -0.35 -1.91 22.48
N LEU A 159 -0.56 -0.96 21.56
CA LEU A 159 -1.71 -0.90 20.68
C LEU A 159 -1.72 -2.09 19.70
N GLU A 160 -0.58 -2.43 19.09
CA GLU A 160 -0.49 -3.59 18.20
C GLU A 160 -0.84 -4.89 18.93
N ASN A 161 -0.38 -5.05 20.18
CA ASN A 161 -0.75 -6.19 21.01
C ASN A 161 -2.27 -6.25 21.30
N GLU A 162 -2.91 -5.11 21.53
CA GLU A 162 -4.36 -5.02 21.74
C GLU A 162 -5.15 -5.41 20.49
N LEU A 163 -4.72 -4.93 19.31
CA LEU A 163 -5.33 -5.28 18.03
C LEU A 163 -5.25 -6.78 17.73
N VAL A 164 -4.16 -7.44 18.14
CA VAL A 164 -4.04 -8.91 18.05
C VAL A 164 -4.99 -9.61 19.01
N GLU A 165 -5.10 -9.11 20.24
CA GLU A 165 -5.91 -9.74 21.28
C GLU A 165 -7.41 -9.72 20.94
N ARG A 166 -7.90 -8.61 20.35
CA ARG A 166 -9.34 -8.32 20.27
C ARG A 166 -9.88 -7.98 18.89
N HIS A 167 -9.03 -7.63 17.92
CA HIS A 167 -9.46 -7.01 16.66
C HIS A 167 -8.96 -7.73 15.40
N MET A 168 -8.83 -9.06 15.47
CA MET A 168 -8.50 -9.93 14.34
C MET A 168 -7.14 -9.65 13.66
N ARG A 169 -6.25 -8.85 14.24
CA ARG A 169 -4.87 -8.71 13.74
C ARG A 169 -4.09 -10.00 13.99
N MET A 170 -3.23 -10.40 13.05
CA MET A 170 -2.45 -11.64 13.11
C MET A 170 -1.01 -11.38 13.48
N VAL A 171 -0.46 -12.22 14.36
CA VAL A 171 0.99 -12.28 14.60
C VAL A 171 1.63 -13.12 13.49
N PHE A 172 2.56 -12.54 12.76
CA PHE A 172 3.36 -13.23 11.75
C PHE A 172 4.66 -13.78 12.33
N SER A 173 5.27 -13.05 13.25
CA SER A 173 6.53 -13.46 13.87
C SER A 173 6.72 -12.78 15.22
N ILE A 174 7.42 -13.48 16.12
CA ILE A 174 7.91 -12.92 17.38
C ILE A 174 9.44 -13.03 17.31
N PRO A 175 10.19 -11.91 17.24
CA PRO A 175 11.64 -11.94 17.27
C PRO A 175 12.18 -12.66 18.51
N ALA A 176 13.37 -13.24 18.40
CA ALA A 176 13.99 -14.02 19.47
C ALA A 176 14.16 -13.25 20.80
N HIS A 177 14.36 -11.92 20.73
CA HIS A 177 14.47 -11.06 21.90
C HIS A 177 13.11 -10.77 22.58
N GLY A 178 11.98 -10.95 21.87
CA GLY A 178 10.63 -10.88 22.44
C GLY A 178 10.10 -9.48 22.74
N ASP A 179 10.84 -8.41 22.43
CA ASP A 179 10.45 -7.05 22.81
C ASP A 179 9.23 -6.54 22.06
N TYR A 180 9.00 -6.98 20.83
CA TYR A 180 7.84 -6.60 20.03
C TYR A 180 7.33 -7.79 19.22
N ILE A 181 6.23 -7.61 18.52
CA ILE A 181 5.69 -8.58 17.57
C ILE A 181 5.74 -8.01 16.17
N ARG A 182 5.83 -8.87 15.16
CA ARG A 182 5.52 -8.50 13.78
C ARG A 182 4.10 -8.98 13.52
N ALA A 183 3.16 -8.06 13.43
CA ALA A 183 1.77 -8.37 13.21
C ALA A 183 1.18 -7.54 12.05
N GLY A 184 0.06 -7.99 11.51
CA GLY A 184 -0.61 -7.31 10.40
C GLY A 184 -2.00 -7.88 10.13
N ALA A 185 -2.65 -7.33 9.11
CA ALA A 185 -3.88 -7.87 8.56
C ALA A 185 -3.54 -8.69 7.30
N PRO A 186 -3.64 -10.04 7.35
CA PRO A 186 -3.52 -10.85 6.14
C PRO A 186 -4.68 -10.55 5.18
N SER A 187 -4.51 -10.90 3.90
CA SER A 187 -5.57 -10.76 2.90
C SER A 187 -6.70 -11.77 3.15
N GLU A 188 -7.78 -11.29 3.76
CA GLU A 188 -8.99 -12.07 4.07
C GLU A 188 -10.22 -11.29 3.54
N PRO A 189 -10.79 -11.68 2.38
CA PRO A 189 -11.84 -10.88 1.72
C PRO A 189 -13.10 -10.68 2.60
N ILE A 190 -13.46 -11.67 3.42
CA ILE A 190 -14.56 -11.55 4.39
C ILE A 190 -14.30 -10.45 5.42
N LEU A 191 -13.05 -10.32 5.90
CA LEU A 191 -12.67 -9.25 6.84
C LEU A 191 -12.61 -7.89 6.13
N ALA A 192 -12.22 -7.84 4.85
CA ALA A 192 -12.18 -6.62 4.08
C ALA A 192 -13.58 -6.07 3.76
N GLU A 193 -14.56 -6.93 3.47
CA GLU A 193 -15.98 -6.55 3.38
C GLU A 193 -16.48 -5.99 4.71
N ALA A 194 -16.21 -6.70 5.82
CA ALA A 194 -16.62 -6.26 7.15
C ALA A 194 -15.98 -4.93 7.56
N ALA A 195 -14.70 -4.73 7.24
CA ALA A 195 -14.00 -3.47 7.45
C ALA A 195 -14.62 -2.32 6.63
N ALA A 196 -15.04 -2.57 5.39
CA ALA A 196 -15.75 -1.57 4.58
C ALA A 196 -17.13 -1.22 5.15
N ARG A 197 -17.87 -2.19 5.68
CA ARG A 197 -19.16 -1.95 6.38
C ARG A 197 -18.97 -1.10 7.62
N ILE A 198 -17.92 -1.39 8.40
CA ILE A 198 -17.50 -0.60 9.55
C ILE A 198 -17.20 0.84 9.10
N MET A 199 -16.40 1.00 8.03
CA MET A 199 -16.02 2.30 7.51
C MET A 199 -17.22 3.11 7.02
N ASN A 200 -18.19 2.47 6.40
CA ASN A 200 -19.31 3.18 5.79
C ASN A 200 -20.57 3.25 6.67
N GLY A 201 -20.51 2.76 7.92
CA GLY A 201 -21.56 2.96 8.93
C GLY A 201 -22.79 2.07 8.76
N THR A 202 -22.59 0.85 8.26
CA THR A 202 -23.65 -0.17 8.14
C THR A 202 -23.99 -0.75 9.51
N ARG A 203 -25.27 -0.76 9.92
CA ARG A 203 -25.81 -1.19 11.23
C ARG A 203 -25.21 -0.54 12.51
N ASN A 204 -24.05 0.12 12.42
CA ASN A 204 -23.36 0.80 13.53
C ASN A 204 -23.52 2.32 13.41
N ARG A 205 -23.54 3.03 14.54
CA ARG A 205 -23.66 4.51 14.63
C ARG A 205 -22.49 5.31 14.00
N ASN A 206 -21.67 4.72 13.14
CA ASN A 206 -20.57 5.38 12.43
C ASN A 206 -20.99 6.10 11.14
N LYS A 207 -22.30 6.24 10.88
CA LYS A 207 -22.80 7.06 9.77
C LYS A 207 -22.25 8.49 9.88
N GLY A 208 -21.54 8.94 8.85
CA GLY A 208 -20.94 10.28 8.80
C GLY A 208 -19.61 10.43 9.57
N LYS A 209 -19.00 9.32 10.01
CA LYS A 209 -17.67 9.35 10.59
C LYS A 209 -16.63 9.75 9.54
N ASN A 210 -15.85 10.78 9.86
CA ASN A 210 -14.81 11.26 8.98
C ASN A 210 -13.49 10.57 9.34
N TRP A 211 -13.22 9.42 8.69
CA TRP A 211 -12.04 8.59 8.89
C TRP A 211 -10.73 9.33 8.70
N LEU A 212 -10.72 10.31 7.79
CA LEU A 212 -9.59 11.19 7.55
C LEU A 212 -9.21 12.00 8.79
N ARG A 213 -10.17 12.34 9.66
CA ARG A 213 -9.90 13.09 10.90
C ARG A 213 -9.38 12.21 12.03
N GLN A 214 -9.60 10.89 11.96
CA GLN A 214 -9.11 9.96 12.97
C GLN A 214 -7.67 9.53 12.73
N LEU A 215 -7.31 9.27 11.47
CA LEU A 215 -5.99 8.79 11.08
C LEU A 215 -4.81 9.64 11.62
N PRO A 216 -4.89 10.99 11.64
CA PRO A 216 -3.89 11.87 12.25
C PRO A 216 -3.53 11.55 13.71
N THR A 217 -4.47 11.00 14.47
CA THR A 217 -4.29 10.65 15.90
C THR A 217 -3.29 9.50 16.09
N TYR A 218 -3.06 8.71 15.03
CA TYR A 218 -2.25 7.50 15.07
C TYR A 218 -0.96 7.60 14.27
N LEU A 219 -0.71 8.71 13.56
CA LEU A 219 0.46 8.87 12.69
C LEU A 219 1.77 8.62 13.42
N ASP A 220 1.86 9.14 14.64
CA ASP A 220 3.01 8.99 15.53
C ASP A 220 3.26 7.52 15.91
N LEU A 221 2.30 6.62 15.72
CA LEU A 221 2.46 5.20 16.01
C LEU A 221 2.86 4.40 14.77
N PHE A 222 2.74 4.98 13.57
CA PHE A 222 3.08 4.31 12.31
C PHE A 222 4.56 4.52 11.94
N ARG A 223 5.07 3.64 11.08
CA ARG A 223 6.42 3.79 10.52
C ARG A 223 6.47 5.00 9.59
N LYS A 224 7.35 5.95 9.91
CA LYS A 224 7.41 7.28 9.27
C LYS A 224 7.78 7.29 7.77
N GLY A 225 8.38 6.22 7.25
CA GLY A 225 8.92 6.16 5.88
C GLY A 225 7.94 5.85 4.76
N ASP A 226 6.63 5.75 5.02
CA ASP A 226 5.63 5.25 4.07
C ASP A 226 4.37 6.14 4.00
N MET A 227 4.48 7.41 4.40
CA MET A 227 3.31 8.28 4.59
C MET A 227 2.59 8.66 3.28
N SER A 228 3.31 9.04 2.23
CA SER A 228 2.71 9.37 0.93
C SER A 228 2.00 8.17 0.30
N SER A 229 2.58 6.98 0.45
CA SER A 229 1.99 5.69 0.08
C SER A 229 0.78 5.32 0.93
N LEU A 230 0.81 5.53 2.25
CA LEU A 230 -0.36 5.34 3.12
C LEU A 230 -1.52 6.28 2.73
N VAL A 231 -1.21 7.55 2.45
CA VAL A 231 -2.19 8.53 1.96
C VAL A 231 -2.78 8.06 0.63
N MET A 232 -1.94 7.64 -0.31
CA MET A 232 -2.42 7.17 -1.61
C MET A 232 -3.35 5.96 -1.48
N ARG A 233 -3.00 4.98 -0.65
CA ARG A 233 -3.86 3.81 -0.40
C ARG A 233 -5.17 4.20 0.26
N THR A 234 -5.14 5.16 1.19
CA THR A 234 -6.36 5.72 1.81
C THR A 234 -7.27 6.36 0.77
N MET A 235 -6.72 7.19 -0.13
CA MET A 235 -7.50 7.84 -1.19
C MET A 235 -8.12 6.83 -2.16
N LEU A 236 -7.37 5.77 -2.52
CA LEU A 236 -7.86 4.71 -3.41
C LEU A 236 -8.97 3.88 -2.75
N THR A 237 -8.85 3.59 -1.44
CA THR A 237 -9.93 2.95 -0.66
C THR A 237 -11.18 3.83 -0.62
N PHE A 238 -11.03 5.14 -0.42
CA PHE A 238 -12.18 6.06 -0.45
C PHE A 238 -12.80 6.18 -1.84
N ALA A 239 -12.00 6.18 -2.90
CA ALA A 239 -12.49 6.20 -4.28
C ALA A 239 -13.28 4.92 -4.60
N HIS A 240 -12.79 3.78 -4.14
CA HIS A 240 -13.50 2.50 -4.23
C HIS A 240 -14.86 2.57 -3.52
N ASP A 241 -14.88 2.98 -2.25
CA ASP A 241 -16.11 3.03 -1.46
C ASP A 241 -17.12 4.04 -2.06
N ARG A 242 -16.62 5.20 -2.50
CA ARG A 242 -17.43 6.20 -3.20
C ARG A 242 -18.06 5.66 -4.47
N ALA A 243 -17.28 4.94 -5.30
CA ALA A 243 -17.78 4.37 -6.53
C ALA A 243 -18.88 3.32 -6.28
N ILE A 244 -18.77 2.52 -5.21
CA ILE A 244 -19.83 1.58 -4.82
C ILE A 244 -21.08 2.31 -4.39
N MET A 245 -20.95 3.39 -3.59
CA MET A 245 -22.11 4.22 -3.23
C MET A 245 -22.81 4.81 -4.46
N ASP A 246 -22.02 5.33 -5.41
CA ASP A 246 -22.57 5.91 -6.64
C ASP A 246 -23.28 4.86 -7.51
N MET A 247 -22.82 3.60 -7.51
CA MET A 247 -23.51 2.49 -8.20
C MET A 247 -24.78 2.02 -7.47
N ALA A 248 -24.77 1.99 -6.14
CA ALA A 248 -25.90 1.53 -5.32
C ALA A 248 -27.06 2.55 -5.28
N GLY A 249 -26.79 3.84 -5.54
CA GLY A 249 -27.80 4.88 -5.60
C GLY A 249 -28.51 5.10 -4.25
N HIS A 250 -29.83 4.86 -4.20
CA HIS A 250 -30.67 5.07 -3.00
C HIS A 250 -30.86 3.81 -2.14
N GLU A 251 -30.06 2.76 -2.34
CA GLU A 251 -30.09 1.60 -1.47
C GLU A 251 -29.72 1.94 -0.02
N TYR A 252 -30.34 1.25 0.93
CA TYR A 252 -29.95 1.35 2.33
C TYR A 252 -28.54 0.76 2.49
N LEU A 253 -27.67 1.46 3.24
CA LEU A 253 -26.29 1.04 3.52
C LEU A 253 -26.18 -0.41 4.04
N ASP A 254 -27.24 -0.93 4.70
CA ASP A 254 -27.35 -2.29 5.23
C ASP A 254 -27.48 -3.39 4.17
N HIS A 255 -27.76 -3.01 2.92
CA HIS A 255 -27.89 -3.92 1.79
C HIS A 255 -26.74 -3.81 0.79
N ILE A 256 -25.90 -2.79 0.92
CA ILE A 256 -24.74 -2.59 0.05
C ILE A 256 -23.68 -3.64 0.36
N THR A 257 -23.25 -4.35 -0.68
CA THR A 257 -22.03 -5.17 -0.65
C THR A 257 -20.86 -4.32 -1.09
N TRP A 258 -19.80 -4.26 -0.28
CA TRP A 258 -18.61 -3.44 -0.58
C TRP A 258 -17.57 -4.20 -1.38
N SER A 259 -17.75 -5.51 -1.57
CA SER A 259 -16.83 -6.37 -2.31
C SER A 259 -17.41 -6.69 -3.67
N GLN A 260 -17.60 -5.64 -4.47
CA GLN A 260 -18.15 -5.72 -5.83
C GLN A 260 -17.16 -5.19 -6.84
N ALA A 261 -17.19 -5.73 -8.05
CA ALA A 261 -16.44 -5.20 -9.17
C ALA A 261 -17.00 -3.88 -9.68
N ILE A 262 -16.12 -2.88 -9.83
CA ILE A 262 -16.45 -1.51 -10.18
C ILE A 262 -15.98 -1.24 -11.62
N PRO A 263 -16.83 -0.74 -12.52
CA PRO A 263 -16.38 -0.33 -13.86
C PRO A 263 -15.23 0.69 -13.78
N VAL A 264 -14.22 0.56 -14.64
CA VAL A 264 -13.05 1.46 -14.64
C VAL A 264 -13.48 2.93 -14.76
N GLU A 265 -14.47 3.22 -15.60
CA GLU A 265 -15.04 4.55 -15.75
C GLU A 265 -15.61 5.10 -14.43
N THR A 266 -16.42 4.31 -13.72
CA THR A 266 -17.02 4.69 -12.44
C THR A 266 -15.96 4.92 -11.38
N PHE A 267 -14.94 4.05 -11.31
CA PHE A 267 -13.84 4.20 -10.37
C PHE A 267 -13.03 5.49 -10.62
N LEU A 268 -12.69 5.78 -11.88
CA LEU A 268 -11.96 7.00 -12.23
C LEU A 268 -12.77 8.27 -11.94
N LYS A 269 -14.10 8.24 -12.20
CA LYS A 269 -15.01 9.35 -11.85
C LYS A 269 -15.08 9.59 -10.34
N ALA A 270 -15.16 8.52 -9.54
CA ALA A 270 -15.12 8.64 -8.09
C ALA A 270 -13.77 9.19 -7.60
N TRP A 271 -12.66 8.73 -8.19
CA TRP A 271 -11.32 9.12 -7.76
C TRP A 271 -10.95 10.56 -8.14
N PHE A 272 -11.15 10.97 -9.39
CA PHE A 272 -10.70 12.27 -9.93
C PHE A 272 -11.81 13.34 -9.99
N GLY A 273 -13.06 12.96 -9.74
CA GLY A 273 -14.21 13.81 -10.04
C GLY A 273 -14.59 13.76 -11.51
N VAL A 274 -15.83 14.12 -11.81
CA VAL A 274 -16.43 13.92 -13.15
C VAL A 274 -15.64 14.65 -14.24
N GLU A 275 -15.33 15.93 -14.05
CA GLU A 275 -14.67 16.76 -15.06
C GLU A 275 -13.26 16.25 -15.43
N ASN A 276 -12.44 15.96 -14.43
CA ASN A 276 -11.09 15.43 -14.64
C ASN A 276 -11.13 14.01 -15.22
N ALA A 277 -12.05 13.16 -14.74
CA ALA A 277 -12.20 11.80 -15.24
C ALA A 277 -12.62 11.77 -16.71
N GLU A 278 -13.50 12.67 -17.15
CA GLU A 278 -13.88 12.78 -18.57
C GLU A 278 -12.67 13.14 -19.46
N SER A 279 -11.80 14.03 -19.00
CA SER A 279 -10.54 14.34 -19.69
C SER A 279 -9.61 13.12 -19.80
N ILE A 280 -9.48 12.36 -18.70
CA ILE A 280 -8.70 11.13 -18.64
C ILE A 280 -9.29 10.06 -19.57
N LEU A 281 -10.61 9.86 -19.57
CA LEU A 281 -11.30 8.88 -20.40
C LEU A 281 -11.17 9.19 -21.89
N ALA A 282 -11.12 10.47 -22.27
CA ALA A 282 -10.91 10.93 -23.64
C ALA A 282 -9.44 10.85 -24.11
N SER A 283 -8.49 10.51 -23.23
CA SER A 283 -7.08 10.41 -23.57
C SER A 283 -6.78 9.23 -24.51
N LYS A 284 -5.74 9.38 -25.31
CA LYS A 284 -5.17 8.33 -26.18
C LYS A 284 -3.86 7.81 -25.59
N PRO A 285 -3.44 6.59 -25.92
CA PRO A 285 -2.19 6.05 -25.42
C PRO A 285 -0.97 6.87 -25.88
N ASP A 286 0.09 6.86 -25.08
CA ASP A 286 1.28 7.70 -25.30
C ASP A 286 2.43 6.97 -26.03
N ASN A 287 2.31 5.66 -26.22
CA ASN A 287 3.37 4.79 -26.77
C ASN A 287 2.99 4.10 -28.08
N VAL A 288 1.72 4.10 -28.48
CA VAL A 288 1.24 3.51 -29.74
C VAL A 288 0.40 4.54 -30.52
N PRO A 289 0.58 4.66 -31.84
CA PRO A 289 -0.16 5.63 -32.65
C PRO A 289 -1.61 5.21 -32.88
N ASP A 290 -2.52 6.19 -32.97
CA ASP A 290 -3.89 6.07 -33.49
C ASP A 290 -4.77 4.96 -32.90
N GLU A 291 -4.59 4.70 -31.60
CA GLU A 291 -5.43 3.79 -30.85
C GLU A 291 -6.68 4.45 -30.24
N LYS A 292 -7.55 3.58 -29.70
CA LYS A 292 -8.80 3.94 -29.01
C LYS A 292 -8.53 4.91 -27.86
N THR A 293 -9.55 5.64 -27.45
CA THR A 293 -9.48 6.40 -26.19
C THR A 293 -9.50 5.45 -24.98
N LEU A 294 -9.09 5.92 -23.80
CA LEU A 294 -9.10 5.12 -22.57
C LEU A 294 -10.51 4.55 -22.32
N GLY A 295 -11.55 5.40 -22.44
CA GLY A 295 -12.93 4.98 -22.24
C GLY A 295 -13.38 3.89 -23.22
N GLU A 296 -12.91 3.92 -24.47
CA GLU A 296 -13.20 2.89 -25.46
C GLU A 296 -12.40 1.60 -25.23
N ALA A 297 -11.13 1.72 -24.83
CA ALA A 297 -10.22 0.59 -24.62
C ALA A 297 -10.57 -0.20 -23.34
N PHE A 298 -11.05 0.47 -22.30
CA PHE A 298 -11.51 -0.12 -21.04
C PHE A 298 -13.03 -0.30 -20.97
N LYS A 299 -13.73 -0.24 -22.11
CA LYS A 299 -15.17 -0.47 -22.16
C LYS A 299 -15.49 -1.91 -21.72
N GLY A 300 -16.23 -2.03 -20.61
CA GLY A 300 -16.56 -3.34 -20.01
C GLY A 300 -15.50 -3.86 -19.03
N ALA A 301 -14.40 -3.14 -18.84
CA ALA A 301 -13.39 -3.47 -17.85
C ALA A 301 -13.81 -3.02 -16.45
N SER A 302 -13.37 -3.77 -15.44
CA SER A 302 -13.66 -3.48 -14.03
C SER A 302 -12.41 -3.57 -13.17
N VAL A 303 -12.32 -2.68 -12.18
CA VAL A 303 -11.41 -2.82 -11.04
C VAL A 303 -12.10 -3.66 -9.96
N TYR A 304 -11.35 -4.51 -9.28
CA TYR A 304 -11.85 -5.23 -8.11
C TYR A 304 -10.72 -5.40 -7.09
N PHE A 305 -10.80 -4.59 -6.02
CA PHE A 305 -9.94 -4.69 -4.86
C PHE A 305 -10.68 -4.17 -3.64
N THR A 306 -10.49 -4.81 -2.50
CA THR A 306 -11.07 -4.42 -1.22
C THR A 306 -10.00 -4.19 -0.16
N GLN A 307 -8.76 -4.64 -0.36
CA GLN A 307 -7.66 -4.35 0.54
C GLN A 307 -6.34 -4.18 -0.19
N PHE A 308 -5.38 -3.56 0.49
CA PHE A 308 -3.98 -3.54 0.09
C PHE A 308 -3.18 -4.66 0.78
N VAL A 309 -2.26 -5.27 0.04
CA VAL A 309 -1.33 -6.28 0.54
C VAL A 309 0.11 -5.87 0.23
N ARG A 310 1.06 -6.32 1.05
CA ARG A 310 2.49 -6.11 0.77
C ARG A 310 2.95 -7.09 -0.30
N ALA A 311 3.61 -6.56 -1.33
CA ALA A 311 4.35 -7.33 -2.33
C ALA A 311 5.84 -7.01 -2.21
N GLU A 312 6.67 -8.04 -2.38
CA GLU A 312 8.13 -7.92 -2.34
C GLU A 312 8.72 -8.47 -3.65
N GLY A 313 9.66 -7.72 -4.21
CA GLY A 313 10.38 -8.06 -5.44
C GLY A 313 9.68 -7.75 -6.77
N ALA A 314 10.46 -7.34 -7.77
CA ALA A 314 9.99 -6.91 -9.08
C ALA A 314 9.16 -7.95 -9.86
N LYS A 315 9.36 -9.26 -9.61
CA LYS A 315 8.59 -10.34 -10.26
C LYS A 315 7.12 -10.36 -9.87
N MET A 316 6.75 -9.68 -8.78
CA MET A 316 5.37 -9.53 -8.36
C MET A 316 4.58 -8.55 -9.23
N VAL A 317 5.23 -7.85 -10.17
CA VAL A 317 4.56 -7.03 -11.19
C VAL A 317 4.32 -7.90 -12.43
N SER A 318 3.33 -8.79 -12.39
CA SER A 318 2.99 -9.67 -13.52
C SER A 318 1.49 -9.89 -13.69
N ASP A 319 1.08 -10.31 -14.89
CA ASP A 319 -0.30 -10.66 -15.16
C ASP A 319 -0.76 -11.90 -14.39
N GLU A 320 0.13 -12.83 -14.01
CA GLU A 320 -0.17 -13.89 -13.04
C GLU A 320 -0.62 -13.34 -11.69
N THR A 321 0.16 -12.40 -11.16
CA THR A 321 -0.19 -11.77 -9.88
C THR A 321 -1.40 -10.86 -10.01
N ALA A 322 -1.62 -10.21 -11.16
CA ALA A 322 -2.79 -9.38 -11.36
C ALA A 322 -4.08 -10.19 -11.29
N TRP A 323 -4.18 -11.32 -12.02
CA TRP A 323 -5.40 -12.13 -11.98
C TRP A 323 -5.61 -12.79 -10.61
N ALA A 324 -4.53 -13.24 -9.95
CA ALA A 324 -4.61 -13.76 -8.58
C ALA A 324 -5.03 -12.68 -7.58
N GLY A 325 -4.55 -11.45 -7.79
CA GLY A 325 -4.95 -10.26 -7.05
C GLY A 325 -6.43 -9.98 -7.20
N ALA A 326 -6.93 -9.96 -8.44
CA ALA A 326 -8.36 -9.82 -8.73
C ALA A 326 -9.15 -10.94 -8.05
N ALA A 327 -8.77 -12.21 -8.22
CA ALA A 327 -9.45 -13.35 -7.59
C ALA A 327 -9.61 -13.20 -6.06
N ARG A 328 -8.64 -12.59 -5.38
CA ARG A 328 -8.66 -12.38 -3.93
C ARG A 328 -9.17 -10.98 -3.52
N GLY A 329 -9.52 -10.12 -4.47
CA GLY A 329 -9.89 -8.72 -4.19
C GLY A 329 -8.75 -7.91 -3.56
N MET A 330 -7.51 -8.07 -3.99
CA MET A 330 -6.36 -7.33 -3.45
C MET A 330 -5.67 -6.43 -4.47
N ALA A 331 -5.27 -5.26 -4.00
CA ALA A 331 -4.28 -4.41 -4.63
C ALA A 331 -2.92 -4.58 -3.94
N TYR A 332 -1.83 -4.41 -4.67
CA TYR A 332 -0.49 -4.62 -4.17
C TYR A 332 0.20 -3.30 -3.84
N SER A 333 0.88 -3.26 -2.71
CA SER A 333 1.75 -2.18 -2.26
C SER A 333 3.18 -2.68 -2.21
N TYR A 334 4.10 -1.94 -2.81
CA TYR A 334 5.51 -2.30 -2.94
C TYR A 334 6.38 -1.39 -2.07
N SER A 335 7.55 -1.88 -1.67
CA SER A 335 8.58 -1.03 -1.09
C SER A 335 9.28 -0.21 -2.18
N PRO A 336 9.55 1.09 -1.97
CA PRO A 336 10.26 1.93 -2.93
C PRO A 336 11.65 1.41 -3.33
N LEU A 337 12.28 0.57 -2.50
CA LEU A 337 13.60 -0.02 -2.77
C LEU A 337 13.55 -1.22 -3.72
N GLU A 338 12.39 -1.85 -3.88
CA GLU A 338 12.27 -3.18 -4.51
C GLU A 338 11.53 -3.16 -5.84
N SER A 339 10.85 -2.06 -6.16
CA SER A 339 10.04 -1.93 -7.36
C SER A 339 10.09 -0.51 -7.92
N ALA A 340 9.91 -0.39 -9.24
CA ALA A 340 9.79 0.91 -9.90
C ALA A 340 8.43 1.57 -9.67
N ILE A 341 7.46 0.83 -9.11
CA ILE A 341 6.11 1.27 -8.79
C ILE A 341 5.85 1.08 -7.30
N ASP A 342 4.92 1.86 -6.75
CA ASP A 342 4.54 1.79 -5.33
C ASP A 342 3.23 1.02 -5.15
N ILE A 343 2.31 1.09 -6.13
CA ILE A 343 1.02 0.40 -6.08
C ILE A 343 0.68 -0.24 -7.44
N MET A 344 0.10 -1.44 -7.41
CA MET A 344 -0.55 -2.08 -8.55
C MET A 344 -1.99 -2.48 -8.19
N ILE A 345 -2.97 -1.99 -8.96
CA ILE A 345 -4.36 -2.41 -8.87
C ILE A 345 -4.69 -3.29 -10.08
N PRO A 346 -5.16 -4.54 -9.88
CA PRO A 346 -5.64 -5.38 -10.97
C PRO A 346 -6.86 -4.80 -11.68
N ILE A 347 -6.90 -4.96 -13.00
CA ILE A 347 -8.07 -4.66 -13.83
C ILE A 347 -8.43 -5.90 -14.63
N VAL A 348 -9.70 -6.29 -14.61
CA VAL A 348 -10.25 -7.35 -15.47
C VAL A 348 -10.88 -6.70 -16.69
N LEU A 349 -10.40 -7.05 -17.89
CA LEU A 349 -10.77 -6.37 -19.14
C LEU A 349 -12.20 -6.69 -19.60
N GLN A 350 -12.62 -7.93 -19.43
CA GLN A 350 -13.95 -8.42 -19.77
C GLN A 350 -14.61 -8.97 -18.52
N ARG A 351 -15.59 -8.24 -17.98
CA ARG A 351 -16.34 -8.63 -16.77
C ARG A 351 -16.97 -10.03 -16.87
N ASP A 352 -17.62 -10.30 -18.00
CA ASP A 352 -18.30 -11.59 -18.26
C ASP A 352 -17.32 -12.70 -18.67
N GLY A 353 -16.06 -12.31 -18.95
CA GLY A 353 -14.98 -13.22 -19.29
C GLY A 353 -14.48 -13.99 -18.07
N LYS A 354 -13.82 -15.12 -18.32
CA LYS A 354 -13.15 -15.87 -17.27
C LYS A 354 -11.89 -15.15 -16.79
N LEU A 355 -11.57 -15.33 -15.52
CA LEU A 355 -10.36 -14.82 -14.89
C LEU A 355 -9.17 -15.66 -15.32
N ASN A 356 -8.23 -15.01 -15.96
CA ASN A 356 -6.96 -15.57 -16.37
C ASN A 356 -5.97 -14.42 -16.60
N ARG A 357 -4.72 -14.76 -16.86
CA ARG A 357 -3.68 -13.76 -17.10
C ARG A 357 -4.01 -12.87 -18.32
N PHE A 358 -4.59 -13.40 -19.40
CA PHE A 358 -4.90 -12.69 -20.65
C PHE A 358 -6.17 -11.82 -20.62
N ASN A 359 -7.06 -12.02 -19.64
CA ASN A 359 -8.19 -11.12 -19.34
C ASN A 359 -7.84 -10.12 -18.23
N SER A 360 -6.58 -10.08 -17.79
CA SER A 360 -6.11 -9.21 -16.73
C SER A 360 -5.09 -8.21 -17.25
N THR A 361 -5.20 -6.98 -16.76
CA THR A 361 -4.26 -5.88 -16.92
C THR A 361 -4.12 -5.13 -15.58
N CYS A 362 -3.50 -3.96 -15.57
CA CYS A 362 -3.21 -3.22 -14.35
C CYS A 362 -3.37 -1.70 -14.47
N LEU A 363 -3.58 -1.09 -13.31
CA LEU A 363 -3.31 0.31 -13.03
C LEU A 363 -2.06 0.36 -12.13
N LEU A 364 -1.00 0.98 -12.64
CA LEU A 364 0.29 1.12 -11.96
C LEU A 364 0.46 2.54 -11.45
N ILE A 365 0.83 2.69 -10.17
CA ILE A 365 1.04 4.00 -9.55
C ILE A 365 2.47 4.08 -9.03
N GLN A 366 3.16 5.16 -9.37
CA GLN A 366 4.42 5.56 -8.77
C GLN A 366 4.22 6.86 -8.00
N ILE A 367 4.67 6.91 -6.76
CA ILE A 367 4.57 8.03 -5.85
C ILE A 367 5.93 8.70 -5.77
N LYS A 368 5.95 10.03 -5.89
CA LYS A 368 7.18 10.85 -5.84
C LYS A 368 7.03 11.94 -4.81
N ASP A 369 8.01 12.01 -3.90
CA ASP A 369 8.08 13.00 -2.82
C ASP A 369 8.99 14.20 -3.16
N SER A 370 9.54 14.27 -4.38
CA SER A 370 10.47 15.33 -4.81
C SER A 370 9.89 16.25 -5.88
N ASN A 371 10.26 17.54 -5.82
CA ASN A 371 9.95 18.57 -6.82
C ASN A 371 10.76 18.44 -8.13
N GLU A 372 11.63 17.45 -8.21
CA GLU A 372 12.48 17.25 -9.37
C GLU A 372 11.66 16.66 -10.53
N ARG A 373 11.87 17.19 -11.74
CA ARG A 373 11.27 16.69 -12.97
C ARG A 373 11.90 15.34 -13.34
N TRP A 374 11.54 14.30 -12.62
CA TRP A 374 11.96 12.94 -12.93
C TRP A 374 11.13 12.39 -14.09
N ARG A 375 11.80 11.71 -15.03
CA ARG A 375 11.15 10.80 -15.98
C ARG A 375 11.62 9.36 -15.78
N PRO A 376 10.96 8.59 -14.91
CA PRO A 376 10.71 7.19 -15.14
C PRO A 376 9.26 7.09 -15.61
N ARG A 377 9.05 6.92 -16.91
CA ARG A 377 7.73 6.51 -17.40
C ARG A 377 7.53 5.07 -16.94
N VAL A 378 6.58 4.84 -16.03
CA VAL A 378 6.18 3.48 -15.65
C VAL A 378 5.78 2.73 -16.91
N ASP A 379 6.37 1.55 -17.10
CA ASP A 379 6.26 0.78 -18.33
C ASP A 379 6.09 -0.69 -17.99
N ALA A 380 4.86 -1.18 -18.17
CA ALA A 380 4.49 -2.54 -17.84
C ALA A 380 5.26 -3.58 -18.67
N GLU A 381 5.63 -3.27 -19.92
CA GLU A 381 6.42 -4.19 -20.75
C GLU A 381 7.84 -4.31 -20.20
N ARG A 382 8.46 -3.19 -19.82
CA ARG A 382 9.81 -3.20 -19.20
C ARG A 382 9.84 -3.87 -17.83
N LEU A 383 8.72 -3.81 -17.11
CA LEU A 383 8.56 -4.51 -15.82
C LEU A 383 8.29 -6.01 -15.99
N GLY A 384 8.11 -6.50 -17.22
CA GLY A 384 7.82 -7.91 -17.48
C GLY A 384 6.40 -8.30 -17.10
N PHE A 385 5.46 -7.36 -17.11
CA PHE A 385 4.10 -7.60 -16.66
C PHE A 385 3.37 -8.63 -17.52
N PHE A 386 3.52 -8.54 -18.84
CA PHE A 386 2.73 -9.33 -19.79
C PHE A 386 3.40 -10.66 -20.12
N THR A 387 2.70 -11.77 -19.85
CA THR A 387 3.11 -13.09 -20.28
C THR A 387 2.93 -13.26 -21.78
N HIS A 388 4.02 -13.61 -22.47
CA HIS A 388 4.00 -13.88 -23.90
C HIS A 388 3.56 -15.32 -24.17
N SER A 389 2.35 -15.47 -24.71
CA SER A 389 1.89 -16.78 -25.18
C SER A 389 2.53 -17.17 -26.52
N LYS A 390 3.01 -18.42 -26.62
CA LYS A 390 3.47 -19.03 -27.88
C LYS A 390 2.32 -19.43 -28.83
N SER A 391 1.07 -19.50 -28.33
CA SER A 391 -0.11 -19.94 -29.07
C SER A 391 -0.87 -18.82 -29.79
N GLY A 392 -0.32 -17.59 -29.81
CA GLY A 392 -0.98 -16.44 -30.44
C GLY A 392 -2.09 -15.78 -29.60
N GLN A 393 -2.35 -16.28 -28.39
CA GLN A 393 -3.29 -15.68 -27.43
C GLN A 393 -2.77 -14.40 -26.75
N SER A 394 -1.53 -14.00 -27.03
CA SER A 394 -0.98 -12.72 -26.53
C SER A 394 -1.57 -11.55 -27.32
N GLN A 395 -2.86 -11.29 -27.09
CA GLN A 395 -3.50 -10.07 -27.58
C GLN A 395 -2.89 -8.86 -26.86
N SER A 396 -2.77 -7.77 -27.60
CA SER A 396 -2.42 -6.46 -27.04
C SER A 396 -3.42 -6.09 -25.94
N ARG A 397 -2.93 -5.71 -24.77
CA ARG A 397 -3.76 -5.37 -23.59
C ARG A 397 -3.44 -3.95 -23.12
N PRO A 398 -4.43 -3.04 -23.05
CA PRO A 398 -4.19 -1.69 -22.57
C PRO A 398 -3.90 -1.70 -21.07
N TYR A 399 -3.11 -0.74 -20.58
CA TYR A 399 -2.85 -0.55 -19.15
C TYR A 399 -2.76 0.94 -18.78
N ILE A 400 -2.96 1.24 -17.50
CA ILE A 400 -2.93 2.61 -16.97
C ILE A 400 -1.66 2.79 -16.14
N ALA A 401 -0.93 3.89 -16.37
CA ALA A 401 0.27 4.25 -15.64
C ALA A 401 0.14 5.67 -15.07
N ILE A 402 0.28 5.83 -13.76
CA ILE A 402 0.12 7.10 -13.07
C ILE A 402 1.36 7.41 -12.25
N VAL A 403 1.89 8.63 -12.39
CA VAL A 403 2.88 9.18 -11.47
C VAL A 403 2.20 10.26 -10.64
N VAL A 404 2.28 10.17 -9.31
CA VAL A 404 1.62 11.09 -8.39
C VAL A 404 2.65 11.81 -7.52
N GLN A 405 2.48 13.13 -7.40
CA GLN A 405 3.24 14.01 -6.53
C GLN A 405 2.29 14.74 -5.57
N LEU A 406 2.07 14.15 -4.40
CA LEU A 406 1.10 14.66 -3.42
C LEU A 406 1.62 15.85 -2.60
N GLY A 407 2.94 15.95 -2.38
CA GLY A 407 3.58 16.95 -1.52
C GLY A 407 4.38 18.04 -2.24
N ALA A 408 4.31 18.12 -3.57
CA ALA A 408 5.16 19.02 -4.35
C ALA A 408 4.75 20.50 -4.18
N GLN A 409 5.63 21.31 -3.58
CA GLN A 409 5.55 22.78 -3.59
C GLN A 409 6.26 23.29 -4.85
N VAL A 410 5.52 23.75 -5.87
CA VAL A 410 6.13 24.22 -7.11
C VAL A 410 6.96 25.48 -6.85
N SER A 411 8.29 25.38 -6.89
CA SER A 411 9.17 26.55 -6.91
C SER A 411 9.24 27.13 -8.33
N LYS A 412 9.05 28.46 -8.45
CA LYS A 412 9.34 29.18 -9.70
C LYS A 412 10.86 29.37 -9.84
N GLU A 413 11.35 29.04 -11.02
CA GLU A 413 12.69 29.32 -11.60
C GLU A 413 13.84 28.40 -11.14
N THR A 414 14.46 27.64 -12.05
CA THR A 414 15.45 28.25 -12.96
C THR A 414 15.44 27.62 -14.35
N LYS A 415 15.37 28.48 -15.38
CA LYS A 415 15.86 28.14 -16.72
C LYS A 415 17.34 27.78 -16.61
N GLY A 416 17.70 26.58 -17.03
CA GLY A 416 19.07 26.19 -17.36
C GLY A 416 19.91 25.71 -16.17
N MET A 417 19.98 24.39 -15.99
CA MET A 417 21.28 23.73 -15.75
C MET A 417 21.15 22.23 -16.02
N THR A 418 21.70 21.83 -17.15
CA THR A 418 22.04 20.44 -17.49
C THR A 418 23.14 19.97 -16.53
N GLY A 419 22.81 19.05 -15.64
CA GLY A 419 23.76 18.42 -14.73
C GLY A 419 23.29 17.02 -14.39
N SER A 420 23.67 16.05 -15.22
CA SER A 420 23.41 14.63 -15.00
C SER A 420 24.25 14.16 -13.81
N GLN A 421 23.61 13.67 -12.74
CA GLN A 421 24.28 12.85 -11.74
C GLN A 421 23.67 11.45 -11.76
N ASN A 422 24.48 10.51 -12.23
CA ASN A 422 24.15 9.10 -12.35
C ASN A 422 24.21 8.43 -10.97
N PHE A 423 23.08 7.89 -10.50
CA PHE A 423 23.10 6.80 -9.53
C PHE A 423 22.95 5.48 -10.27
N ALA A 424 23.99 4.67 -10.21
CA ALA A 424 24.02 3.34 -10.80
C ALA A 424 23.08 2.40 -10.02
N LEU A 425 21.89 2.15 -10.57
CA LEU A 425 21.13 0.95 -10.23
C LEU A 425 21.81 -0.25 -10.89
N SER A 426 22.11 -1.27 -10.09
CA SER A 426 22.65 -2.56 -10.50
C SER A 426 21.73 -3.22 -11.53
N SER A 427 22.01 -3.00 -12.82
CA SER A 427 21.33 -3.64 -13.93
C SER A 427 21.99 -4.98 -14.24
N GLN A 428 21.39 -6.07 -13.77
CA GLN A 428 21.40 -7.31 -14.56
C GLN A 428 20.15 -7.31 -15.44
N ILE A 429 20.16 -6.46 -16.47
CA ILE A 429 19.16 -6.48 -17.54
C ILE A 429 19.89 -6.94 -18.80
N SER A 430 19.56 -8.16 -19.22
CA SER A 430 20.05 -8.77 -20.45
C SER A 430 19.70 -7.87 -21.65
N LYS A 431 20.70 -7.60 -22.50
CA LYS A 431 20.50 -6.92 -23.79
C LYS A 431 19.62 -7.79 -24.69
N THR A 432 18.32 -7.52 -24.71
CA THR A 432 17.41 -8.07 -25.73
C THR A 432 16.94 -6.95 -26.63
N HIS A 433 17.17 -7.14 -27.94
CA HIS A 433 16.69 -6.30 -29.04
C HIS A 433 15.33 -5.65 -28.77
N GLU A 434 15.27 -4.31 -28.83
CA GLU A 434 14.05 -3.52 -28.60
C GLU A 434 12.97 -3.89 -29.62
N LYS A 435 11.93 -4.58 -29.15
CA LYS A 435 10.70 -4.77 -29.90
C LYS A 435 9.87 -3.49 -29.85
N PRO A 436 9.11 -3.15 -30.91
CA PRO A 436 8.13 -2.08 -30.85
C PRO A 436 7.11 -2.36 -29.73
N PHE A 437 6.71 -1.31 -29.00
CA PHE A 437 5.68 -1.39 -27.96
C PHE A 437 4.41 -2.01 -28.54
N THR A 438 3.90 -3.04 -27.89
CA THR A 438 2.73 -3.79 -28.37
C THR A 438 1.47 -3.53 -27.55
N ASN A 439 1.62 -3.08 -26.31
CA ASN A 439 0.52 -2.85 -25.36
C ASN A 439 0.28 -1.34 -25.15
N PRO A 440 -0.95 -0.84 -25.37
CA PRO A 440 -1.30 0.57 -25.22
C PRO A 440 -1.15 1.05 -23.78
N ARG A 441 -0.33 2.09 -23.58
CA ARG A 441 -0.14 2.74 -22.28
C ARG A 441 -0.91 4.05 -22.22
N TYR A 442 -1.78 4.18 -21.22
CA TYR A 442 -2.42 5.45 -20.87
C TYR A 442 -1.69 6.04 -19.66
N ALA A 443 -0.90 7.09 -19.90
CA ALA A 443 0.01 7.66 -18.91
C ALA A 443 -0.43 9.05 -18.42
N PHE A 444 -0.37 9.26 -17.10
CA PHE A 444 -0.78 10.50 -16.43
C PHE A 444 0.24 10.94 -15.38
N ASP A 445 0.58 12.23 -15.34
CA ASP A 445 1.25 12.85 -14.19
C ASP A 445 0.22 13.63 -13.37
N ILE A 446 0.24 13.48 -12.06
CA ILE A 446 -0.70 14.13 -11.14
C ILE A 446 0.11 14.90 -10.11
N ILE A 447 -0.13 16.20 -10.03
CA ILE A 447 0.55 17.11 -9.10
C ILE A 447 -0.50 17.80 -8.24
N GLY A 448 -0.33 17.69 -6.93
CA GLY A 448 -1.23 18.29 -5.94
C GLY A 448 -2.04 17.26 -5.15
N CYS A 449 -2.68 17.73 -4.09
CA CYS A 449 -3.51 16.93 -3.18
C CYS A 449 -4.69 17.77 -2.67
N SER A 450 -5.72 17.93 -3.51
CA SER A 450 -6.87 18.81 -3.24
C SER A 450 -8.16 18.29 -3.89
N SER A 451 -9.27 18.95 -3.53
CA SER A 451 -10.58 18.74 -4.16
C SER A 451 -10.65 19.17 -5.63
N ARG A 452 -9.69 19.95 -6.13
CA ARG A 452 -9.58 20.30 -7.55
C ARG A 452 -9.07 19.13 -8.40
N VAL A 453 -8.27 18.24 -7.79
CA VAL A 453 -7.65 17.08 -8.47
C VAL A 453 -8.44 15.80 -8.19
N PHE A 454 -8.90 15.59 -6.96
CA PHE A 454 -9.51 14.34 -6.52
C PHE A 454 -10.97 14.53 -6.09
N GLY A 455 -11.87 13.72 -6.67
CA GLY A 455 -13.31 13.75 -6.40
C GLY A 455 -13.71 13.22 -5.01
N ILE A 456 -12.81 12.49 -4.35
CA ILE A 456 -12.99 11.98 -2.98
C ILE A 456 -12.73 13.05 -1.90
N MET A 457 -12.19 14.21 -2.28
CA MET A 457 -11.84 15.27 -1.34
C MET A 457 -12.90 16.36 -1.32
N SER A 458 -13.23 16.85 -0.13
CA SER A 458 -14.00 18.08 0.03
C SER A 458 -13.06 19.24 0.39
N PRO A 459 -13.39 20.50 0.03
CA PRO A 459 -12.61 21.66 0.47
C PRO A 459 -12.46 21.77 1.99
N LEU A 460 -13.37 21.15 2.77
CA LEU A 460 -13.32 21.14 4.24
C LEU A 460 -12.33 20.12 4.81
N ASP A 461 -11.81 19.22 3.97
CA ASP A 461 -10.96 18.10 4.36
C ASP A 461 -9.50 18.27 3.88
N GLU A 462 -9.21 19.26 3.05
CA GLU A 462 -7.88 19.50 2.47
C GLU A 462 -6.79 19.69 3.55
N ASP A 463 -7.09 20.45 4.61
CA ASP A 463 -6.17 20.63 5.75
C ASP A 463 -5.80 19.30 6.42
N TRP A 464 -6.72 18.33 6.44
CA TRP A 464 -6.46 17.03 7.03
C TRP A 464 -5.57 16.17 6.14
N TRP A 465 -5.77 16.20 4.82
CA TRP A 465 -4.87 15.56 3.87
C TRP A 465 -3.47 16.17 3.91
N ALA A 466 -3.40 17.51 3.97
CA ALA A 466 -2.13 18.22 4.10
C ALA A 466 -1.39 17.80 5.38
N ARG A 467 -2.09 17.63 6.52
CA ARG A 467 -1.50 17.12 7.77
C ARG A 467 -0.93 15.71 7.63
N LEU A 468 -1.59 14.81 6.90
CA LEU A 468 -1.07 13.45 6.67
C LEU A 468 0.21 13.46 5.83
N LEU A 469 0.36 14.44 4.93
CA LEU A 469 1.50 14.59 4.03
C LEU A 469 2.63 15.45 4.61
N GLN A 470 2.47 16.00 5.82
CA GLN A 470 3.52 16.81 6.42
C GLN A 470 4.79 15.98 6.66
N PRO A 471 5.98 16.49 6.27
CA PRO A 471 7.24 15.81 6.54
C PRO A 471 7.39 15.57 8.04
N GLN A 472 7.53 14.31 8.45
CA GLN A 472 7.84 13.94 9.84
C GLN A 472 9.36 13.81 10.05
N ASP A 473 10.11 14.80 9.55
CA ASP A 473 11.55 14.87 9.75
C ASP A 473 11.89 15.51 11.11
N TYR A 474 13.13 15.30 11.56
CA TYR A 474 13.60 15.79 12.87
C TYR A 474 13.71 17.33 12.94
N LEU A 475 13.76 18.05 11.81
CA LEU A 475 13.80 19.51 11.77
C LEU A 475 12.39 20.12 11.88
N TRP A 476 11.40 19.41 11.36
CA TRP A 476 9.99 19.76 11.46
C TRP A 476 9.46 19.52 12.88
N GLU A 477 9.83 18.38 13.47
CA GLU A 477 9.54 18.03 14.87
C GLU A 477 10.34 18.87 15.87
N HIS A 478 11.31 19.66 15.42
CA HIS A 478 12.09 20.50 16.31
C HIS A 478 11.24 21.64 16.90
N ASP A 479 10.99 21.59 18.21
CA ASP A 479 10.18 22.57 18.95
C ASP A 479 10.61 24.02 18.71
N ARG A 480 11.92 24.28 18.62
CA ARG A 480 12.45 25.61 18.35
C ARG A 480 12.39 25.88 16.85
N ARG A 481 11.22 26.28 16.36
CA ARG A 481 10.94 26.51 14.93
C ARG A 481 11.62 27.75 14.32
N SER A 482 12.42 28.49 15.08
CA SER A 482 13.14 29.65 14.54
C SER A 482 14.22 29.20 13.54
N ASN A 483 14.48 30.03 12.53
CA ASN A 483 15.49 29.73 11.52
C ASN A 483 16.87 29.52 12.15
N GLU A 484 17.20 30.30 13.18
CA GLU A 484 18.47 30.20 13.90
C GLU A 484 18.62 28.85 14.61
N ALA A 485 17.55 28.37 15.25
CA ALA A 485 17.56 27.10 15.96
C ALA A 485 17.69 25.93 14.96
N ARG A 486 16.93 25.95 13.86
CA ARG A 486 17.05 24.92 12.81
C ARG A 486 18.42 24.92 12.13
N ARG A 487 18.98 26.10 11.85
CA ARG A 487 20.36 26.26 11.38
C ARG A 487 21.38 25.70 12.39
N ALA A 488 21.19 25.95 13.68
CA ALA A 488 22.02 25.37 14.73
C ALA A 488 21.91 23.84 14.80
N VAL A 489 20.74 23.26 14.55
CA VAL A 489 20.57 21.81 14.42
C VAL A 489 21.35 21.29 13.20
N MET A 490 21.26 21.93 12.03
CA MET A 490 22.02 21.50 10.85
C MET A 490 23.54 21.59 11.03
N ARG A 491 24.05 22.56 11.81
CA ARG A 491 25.46 22.65 12.18
C ARG A 491 25.96 21.49 13.04
N GLN A 492 25.06 20.80 13.76
CA GLN A 492 25.35 19.54 14.46
C GLN A 492 25.52 18.36 13.50
N LYS A 493 25.29 18.55 12.19
CA LYS A 493 25.44 17.56 11.12
C LYS A 493 24.57 16.29 11.33
N PRO A 494 23.28 16.41 11.70
CA PRO A 494 22.38 15.26 11.76
C PRO A 494 22.16 14.65 10.36
N ILE A 495 22.19 15.49 9.31
CA ILE A 495 22.25 15.11 7.90
C ILE A 495 23.21 16.06 7.17
N TRP A 496 23.86 15.55 6.13
CA TRP A 496 24.72 16.32 5.23
C TRP A 496 23.92 16.79 4.02
N GLN A 497 23.72 18.11 3.87
CA GLN A 497 23.02 18.69 2.72
C GLN A 497 23.78 19.91 2.20
N ALA A 498 24.02 19.96 0.89
CA ALA A 498 24.88 20.97 0.24
C ALA A 498 24.39 22.41 0.41
N GLN A 499 23.07 22.61 0.57
CA GLN A 499 22.43 23.91 0.76
C GLN A 499 22.14 24.23 2.24
N ALA A 500 22.45 23.32 3.17
CA ALA A 500 22.27 23.55 4.60
C ALA A 500 23.58 23.94 5.28
N ASP A 501 23.50 24.43 6.51
CA ASP A 501 24.67 24.77 7.34
C ASP A 501 25.48 23.53 7.79
N SER A 502 25.32 22.36 7.15
CA SER A 502 26.13 21.16 7.36
C SER A 502 27.61 21.38 6.98
N PHE A 503 27.89 22.36 6.12
CA PHE A 503 29.22 22.72 5.61
C PHE A 503 29.73 24.06 6.14
N ASP A 504 29.22 24.54 7.28
CA ASP A 504 29.57 25.83 7.90
C ASP A 504 31.08 26.02 8.18
N TRP A 505 31.84 24.92 8.17
CA TRP A 505 33.27 24.85 8.42
C TRP A 505 34.16 24.90 7.16
N ILE A 506 33.59 24.91 5.95
CA ILE A 506 34.33 25.01 4.68
C ILE A 506 34.11 26.40 4.07
N LYS A 507 35.20 27.03 3.60
CA LYS A 507 35.14 28.22 2.73
C LYS A 507 35.79 27.87 1.39
N PRO A 508 35.08 27.99 0.25
CA PRO A 508 35.71 27.79 -1.05
C PRO A 508 36.79 28.86 -1.27
N ALA A 509 37.92 28.45 -1.87
CA ALA A 509 39.07 29.33 -2.14
C ALA A 509 38.68 30.57 -2.98
N ASP A 510 37.67 30.41 -3.82
CA ASP A 510 37.20 31.42 -4.79
C ASP A 510 36.22 32.44 -4.18
N ALA A 511 35.85 32.28 -2.90
CA ALA A 511 34.86 33.11 -2.21
C ALA A 511 35.44 34.36 -1.53
N GLN A 512 36.63 34.81 -1.93
CA GLN A 512 37.21 36.07 -1.47
C GLN A 512 36.43 37.26 -2.08
N GLY A 513 35.33 37.64 -1.44
CA GLY A 513 34.56 38.87 -1.75
C GLY A 513 33.07 38.69 -1.98
N LYS A 514 32.54 37.45 -2.00
CA LYS A 514 31.09 37.17 -1.99
C LYS A 514 30.77 36.30 -0.78
N SER A 515 30.40 36.97 0.30
CA SER A 515 29.96 36.34 1.54
C SER A 515 28.64 35.61 1.31
N GLU A 516 28.56 34.42 1.91
CA GLU A 516 27.40 33.52 2.01
C GLU A 516 27.15 32.65 0.77
N TYR A 517 27.26 31.32 0.96
CA TYR A 517 26.42 30.39 0.22
C TYR A 517 25.00 30.96 0.23
N PRO A 518 24.29 31.05 -0.91
CA PRO A 518 22.97 31.65 -0.93
C PRO A 518 22.14 30.94 0.14
N SER A 519 21.80 31.66 1.22
CA SER A 519 20.72 31.24 2.08
C SER A 519 19.47 31.42 1.24
N SER A 520 19.18 30.45 0.37
CA SER A 520 17.79 30.23 0.02
C SER A 520 17.09 30.07 1.36
N SER A 521 16.02 30.82 1.56
CA SER A 521 15.15 30.67 2.71
C SER A 521 14.66 29.23 2.75
N LEU A 522 15.43 28.35 3.40
CA LEU A 522 15.12 26.93 3.63
C LEU A 522 13.82 26.76 4.41
N PHE A 523 13.31 27.86 4.97
CA PHE A 523 12.03 27.95 5.62
C PHE A 523 11.23 29.02 4.88
N PRO A 524 10.32 28.64 3.98
CA PRO A 524 9.48 29.62 3.32
C PRO A 524 8.62 30.31 4.37
N GLY A 525 8.97 31.55 4.68
CA GLY A 525 8.02 32.60 5.04
C GLY A 525 7.40 33.20 3.77
N ALA A 526 7.12 32.37 2.77
CA ALA A 526 6.46 32.80 1.55
C ALA A 526 4.95 32.79 1.81
N SER A 527 4.29 33.91 1.56
CA SER A 527 2.84 33.91 1.31
C SER A 527 2.53 32.80 0.30
N PRO A 528 1.57 31.91 0.57
CA PRO A 528 1.27 30.83 -0.36
C PRO A 528 0.65 31.44 -1.61
N GLU A 529 1.42 31.55 -2.70
CA GLU A 529 0.81 31.48 -4.02
C GLU A 529 0.28 30.04 -4.18
N GLU A 530 -0.94 29.89 -4.70
CA GLU A 530 -1.59 28.58 -4.84
C GLU A 530 -0.64 27.59 -5.56
N PRO A 531 -0.44 26.37 -5.02
CA PRO A 531 0.31 25.34 -5.74
C PRO A 531 -0.34 25.09 -7.10
N VAL A 532 0.47 24.89 -8.14
CA VAL A 532 -0.03 24.54 -9.48
C VAL A 532 -0.49 23.09 -9.44
N GLU A 533 -1.76 22.90 -9.09
CA GLU A 533 -2.43 21.60 -9.05
C GLU A 533 -2.92 21.24 -10.45
N THR A 534 -2.43 20.13 -11.00
CA THR A 534 -2.71 19.75 -12.38
C THR A 534 -2.68 18.25 -12.60
N ILE A 535 -3.55 17.78 -13.50
CA ILE A 535 -3.45 16.47 -14.13
C ILE A 535 -2.90 16.68 -15.54
N LYS A 536 -1.76 16.06 -15.84
CA LYS A 536 -1.12 16.14 -17.14
C LYS A 536 -1.25 14.80 -17.86
N ILE A 537 -1.94 14.84 -18.99
CA ILE A 537 -2.12 13.69 -19.88
C ILE A 537 -0.96 13.64 -20.88
N HIS A 538 -0.22 12.53 -20.90
CA HIS A 538 0.81 12.32 -21.92
C HIS A 538 0.17 11.91 -23.24
N ARG A 539 0.74 12.37 -24.35
CA ARG A 539 0.29 12.04 -25.70
C ARG A 539 1.43 11.41 -26.49
N TYR A 540 1.07 10.58 -27.46
CA TYR A 540 2.02 10.03 -28.41
C TYR A 540 2.78 11.16 -29.08
N SER A 541 4.12 11.16 -28.93
CA SER A 541 4.98 12.21 -29.48
C SER A 541 5.55 11.88 -30.85
N GLY A 542 5.32 10.69 -31.40
CA GLY A 542 5.95 10.24 -32.65
C GLY A 542 7.46 9.99 -32.55
N ASP A 543 8.13 10.63 -31.60
CA ASP A 543 9.52 10.37 -31.28
C ASP A 543 9.65 9.03 -30.53
N PRO A 544 10.39 8.05 -31.07
CA PRO A 544 10.95 7.00 -30.22
C PRO A 544 11.76 7.74 -29.17
N LEU A 545 11.40 7.56 -27.88
CA LEU A 545 12.12 8.10 -26.73
C LEU A 545 13.59 8.30 -27.06
N ASP A 546 14.06 9.55 -26.98
CA ASP A 546 15.46 9.96 -27.19
C ASP A 546 16.42 8.84 -26.85
N VAL A 547 16.86 8.18 -27.92
CA VAL A 547 17.89 7.17 -27.88
C VAL A 547 19.15 7.92 -27.45
N PHE A 548 19.49 7.89 -26.17
CA PHE A 548 20.88 8.00 -25.74
C PHE A 548 21.62 6.76 -26.25
N CYS A 549 21.75 6.66 -27.58
CA CYS A 549 22.92 6.06 -28.17
C CYS A 549 24.03 7.04 -27.83
N ASP A 550 24.89 6.64 -26.91
CA ASP A 550 26.23 7.17 -26.81
C ASP A 550 26.93 6.88 -28.14
N LYS A 551 26.66 7.72 -29.15
CA LYS A 551 27.41 7.75 -30.39
C LYS A 551 28.76 8.32 -29.99
N ARG A 552 29.72 7.43 -29.72
CA ARG A 552 31.14 7.75 -29.86
C ARG A 552 31.37 8.21 -31.30
N THR A 553 31.26 9.51 -31.53
CA THR A 553 31.93 10.16 -32.65
C THR A 553 33.37 10.37 -32.26
N GLY A 554 34.28 9.80 -33.05
CA GLY A 554 35.71 9.76 -32.78
C GLY A 554 36.47 11.05 -33.05
N MET A 555 37.79 10.85 -33.10
CA MET A 555 38.95 11.75 -33.17
C MET A 555 39.72 11.72 -31.84
N ASP A 556 41.03 11.46 -31.76
CA ASP A 556 42.04 11.04 -32.73
C ASP A 556 43.15 10.31 -31.94
N GLU A 557 43.96 9.60 -32.72
CA GLU A 557 45.39 9.27 -32.55
C GLU A 557 46.20 10.16 -31.58
N GLU A 558 47.01 9.51 -30.73
CA GLU A 558 48.44 9.79 -30.39
C GLU A 558 48.82 8.88 -29.19
N GLU A 559 49.55 7.78 -29.42
CA GLU A 559 51.01 7.66 -29.20
C GLU A 559 51.47 8.05 -27.78
N GLU A 560 51.86 7.05 -26.96
CA GLU A 560 53.26 6.81 -26.54
C GLU A 560 53.36 5.71 -25.46
N GLU A 561 54.26 4.76 -25.77
CA GLU A 561 54.93 3.69 -24.98
C GLU A 561 54.16 2.70 -24.10
#